data_AF-A0A5F1YE22-F1
#
_entry.id   AF-A0A5F1YE22-F1
#
_cell.length_a   1.000
_cell.length_b   1.000
_cell.length_c   1.000
_cell.angle_alpha   90.00
_cell.angle_beta   90.00
_cell.angle_gamma   90.00
#
_symmetry.space_group_name_H-M   'P 1'
#
loop_
_entity.id
_entity.type
_entity.pdbx_description
1 polymer ?
#
loop_
_entity_poly.entity_id
_entity_poly.type
_entity_poly.pdbx_seq_one_letter_code
_entity_poly.pdbx_strand_id
1 'polypeptide(L)'
;MSADSNPNLSKDFAEAFYSEFREFFGDETDCGYEIYFLNGDDSGPKGRWATFTVRNPLASRSLVFRYDPSTGSFYAMLKIQVIPGEEDWDLDALFRRKGFSAPELGDSLAAAGEWLFHSIARHYFGAIFRFCPRILEPDFFPGD
;
A
#
# COMPACT_ATOMS: atom_id res chain seq x y z
N MET A 1 -18.42 22.24 7.32
CA MET A 1 -18.99 21.01 7.89
C MET A 1 -17.85 20.01 7.93
N SER A 2 -17.39 19.69 9.13
CA SER A 2 -16.26 18.80 9.36
C SER A 2 -16.70 17.39 8.97
N ALA A 3 -16.12 16.84 7.89
CA ALA A 3 -16.25 15.42 7.62
C ALA A 3 -15.65 14.67 8.80
N ASP A 4 -16.50 13.97 9.56
CA ASP A 4 -16.09 13.05 10.60
C ASP A 4 -15.19 12.00 9.95
N SER A 5 -13.89 12.11 10.17
CA SER A 5 -12.94 11.04 9.87
C SER A 5 -13.35 9.85 10.74
N ASN A 6 -14.06 8.87 10.19
CA ASN A 6 -14.47 7.70 10.95
C ASN A 6 -13.20 6.90 11.33
N PRO A 7 -12.74 6.93 12.59
CA PRO A 7 -11.46 6.34 13.00
C PRO A 7 -11.45 4.82 12.84
N ASN A 8 -12.64 4.20 12.78
CA ASN A 8 -12.79 2.77 12.52
C ASN A 8 -12.26 2.41 11.13
N LEU A 9 -12.50 3.25 10.12
CA LEU A 9 -12.15 2.92 8.73
C LEU A 9 -10.62 2.85 8.50
N SER A 10 -9.84 3.68 9.21
CA SER A 10 -8.38 3.63 9.12
C SER A 10 -7.79 2.42 9.84
N LYS A 11 -8.45 1.97 10.93
CA LYS A 11 -8.08 0.75 11.64
C LYS A 11 -8.41 -0.49 10.78
N ASP A 12 -9.61 -0.54 10.22
CA ASP A 12 -10.07 -1.60 9.31
C ASP A 12 -9.12 -1.72 8.10
N PHE A 13 -8.66 -0.58 7.56
CA PHE A 13 -7.67 -0.55 6.49
C PHE A 13 -6.35 -1.23 6.89
N ALA A 14 -5.80 -0.86 8.05
CA ALA A 14 -4.53 -1.42 8.51
C ALA A 14 -4.62 -2.90 8.85
N GLU A 15 -5.71 -3.32 9.50
CA GLU A 15 -5.96 -4.71 9.85
C GLU A 15 -6.10 -5.57 8.58
N ALA A 16 -6.83 -5.08 7.57
CA ALA A 16 -6.96 -5.75 6.29
C ALA A 16 -5.61 -5.92 5.58
N PHE A 17 -4.84 -4.84 5.43
CA PHE A 17 -3.53 -4.90 4.77
C PHE A 17 -2.53 -5.78 5.52
N TYR A 18 -2.49 -5.71 6.85
CA TYR A 18 -1.62 -6.56 7.65
C TYR A 18 -2.00 -8.04 7.54
N SER A 19 -3.30 -8.36 7.60
CA SER A 19 -3.81 -9.73 7.47
C SER A 19 -3.45 -10.34 6.12
N GLU A 20 -3.74 -9.64 5.01
CA GLU A 20 -3.41 -10.16 3.68
C GLU A 20 -1.89 -10.23 3.47
N PHE A 21 -1.11 -9.28 4.00
CA PHE A 21 0.35 -9.37 3.92
C PHE A 21 0.86 -10.68 4.54
N ARG A 22 0.41 -11.04 5.76
CA ARG A 22 0.82 -12.28 6.42
C ARG A 22 0.38 -13.53 5.67
N GLU A 23 -0.76 -13.50 5.00
CA GLU A 23 -1.21 -14.63 4.16
C GLU A 23 -0.25 -14.90 3.00
N PHE A 24 0.23 -13.85 2.31
CA PHE A 24 1.10 -14.01 1.14
C PHE A 24 2.60 -14.17 1.48
N PHE A 25 3.08 -13.46 2.51
CA PHE A 25 4.52 -13.34 2.79
C PHE A 25 4.95 -13.95 4.12
N GLY A 26 4.01 -14.39 4.97
CA GLY A 26 4.33 -14.91 6.30
C GLY A 26 4.63 -13.81 7.31
N ASP A 27 5.36 -14.16 8.37
CA ASP A 27 5.67 -13.23 9.45
C ASP A 27 6.78 -12.25 9.05
N GLU A 28 6.57 -10.97 9.37
CA GLU A 28 7.46 -9.86 8.99
C GLU A 28 8.90 -10.06 9.50
N THR A 29 9.07 -10.70 10.66
CA THR A 29 10.37 -11.01 11.27
C THR A 29 11.14 -12.07 10.49
N ASP A 30 10.45 -12.99 9.82
CA ASP A 30 11.08 -14.07 9.07
C ASP A 30 11.64 -13.55 7.73
N CYS A 31 11.04 -12.49 7.21
CA CYS A 31 11.44 -11.82 5.96
C CYS A 31 12.37 -10.61 6.18
N GLY A 32 12.60 -10.20 7.44
CA GLY A 32 13.42 -9.02 7.76
C GLY A 32 12.80 -7.70 7.29
N TYR A 33 11.48 -7.67 7.09
CA TYR A 33 10.74 -6.48 6.68
C TYR A 33 10.19 -5.74 7.90
N GLU A 34 10.11 -4.42 7.78
CA GLU A 34 9.50 -3.54 8.78
C GLU A 34 8.11 -3.13 8.28
N ILE A 35 7.09 -3.30 9.12
CA ILE A 35 5.72 -2.87 8.82
C ILE A 35 5.38 -1.65 9.67
N TYR A 36 4.85 -0.62 9.01
CA TYR A 36 4.40 0.60 9.66
C TYR A 36 2.97 0.92 9.27
N PHE A 37 2.25 1.44 10.24
CA PHE A 37 0.93 1.99 10.07
C PHE A 37 0.91 3.40 10.63
N LEU A 38 0.43 4.34 9.81
CA LEU A 38 0.20 5.71 10.23
C LEU A 38 -1.28 6.01 10.08
N ASN A 39 -1.86 6.44 11.21
CA ASN A 39 -3.20 6.98 11.30
C ASN A 39 -3.14 8.49 11.33
N GLY A 40 -4.03 9.11 10.56
CA GLY A 40 -4.08 10.54 10.33
C GLY A 40 -4.53 11.39 11.51
N ASP A 41 -3.73 11.42 12.59
CA ASP A 41 -3.78 12.46 13.62
C ASP A 41 -2.69 13.53 13.44
N ASP A 42 -1.87 13.42 12.38
CA ASP A 42 -0.77 14.34 12.10
C ASP A 42 -1.25 15.65 11.46
N SER A 43 -0.60 16.75 11.81
CA SER A 43 -0.90 18.08 11.26
C SER A 43 -0.29 18.25 9.86
N GLY A 44 -1.13 18.21 8.81
CA GLY A 44 -0.72 18.48 7.42
C GLY A 44 -1.73 18.02 6.36
N PRO A 45 -1.56 18.39 5.07
CA PRO A 45 -2.51 18.05 3.99
C PRO A 45 -2.65 16.55 3.72
N LYS A 46 -1.68 15.72 4.15
CA LYS A 46 -1.73 14.24 4.08
C LYS A 46 -1.99 13.59 5.44
N GLY A 47 -2.16 14.40 6.48
CA GLY A 47 -2.30 13.96 7.86
C GLY A 47 -3.68 13.39 8.19
N ARG A 48 -4.56 13.18 7.21
CA ARG A 48 -5.87 12.50 7.38
C ARG A 48 -5.94 11.12 6.73
N TRP A 49 -4.86 10.69 6.09
CA TRP A 49 -4.85 9.47 5.30
C TRP A 49 -4.50 8.26 6.17
N ALA A 50 -5.17 7.13 5.93
CA ALA A 50 -4.71 5.85 6.45
C ALA A 50 -3.55 5.37 5.58
N THR A 51 -2.40 5.04 6.19
CA THR A 51 -1.21 4.60 5.45
C THR A 51 -0.68 3.30 6.02
N PHE A 52 -0.47 2.31 5.15
CA PHE A 52 0.19 1.05 5.45
C PHE A 52 1.48 0.96 4.63
N THR A 53 2.60 0.66 5.29
CA THR A 53 3.92 0.62 4.66
C THR A 53 4.64 -0.68 5.01
N VAL A 54 5.18 -1.35 3.99
CA VAL A 54 6.13 -2.46 4.15
C VAL A 54 7.48 -1.98 3.64
N ARG A 55 8.51 -2.06 4.47
CA ARG A 55 9.85 -1.57 4.16
C ARG A 55 10.87 -2.69 4.25
N ASN A 56 11.80 -2.71 3.29
CA ASN A 56 13.06 -3.41 3.45
C ASN A 56 14.11 -2.40 3.95
N PRO A 57 14.54 -2.45 5.23
CA PRO A 57 15.47 -1.48 5.80
C PRO A 57 16.86 -1.53 5.16
N LEU A 58 17.24 -2.67 4.58
CA LEU A 58 18.55 -2.89 3.95
C LEU A 58 18.59 -2.41 2.49
N ALA A 59 17.43 -2.30 1.84
CA ALA A 59 17.31 -1.98 0.42
C ALA A 59 16.81 -0.57 0.13
N SER A 60 16.49 0.22 1.17
CA SER A 60 15.92 1.58 1.01
C SER A 60 14.66 1.61 0.13
N ARG A 61 13.86 0.54 0.21
CA ARG A 61 12.65 0.35 -0.58
C ARG A 61 11.44 0.16 0.32
N SER A 62 10.33 0.76 -0.07
CA SER A 62 9.08 0.64 0.65
C SER A 62 7.89 0.51 -0.28
N LEU A 63 7.01 -0.43 0.00
CA LEU A 63 5.65 -0.44 -0.53
C LEU A 63 4.80 0.45 0.36
N VAL A 64 4.08 1.40 -0.22
CA VAL A 64 3.24 2.35 0.50
C VAL A 64 1.85 2.33 -0.08
N PHE A 65 0.89 1.91 0.73
CA PHE A 65 -0.54 1.91 0.42
C PHE A 65 -1.22 2.99 1.24
N ARG A 66 -2.03 3.82 0.59
CA ARG A 66 -2.72 4.94 1.24
C ARG A 66 -4.16 5.03 0.82
N TYR A 67 -4.98 5.39 1.79
CA TYR A 67 -6.40 5.66 1.58
C TYR A 67 -6.76 7.02 2.16
N ASP A 68 -7.38 7.86 1.33
CA ASP A 68 -7.95 9.14 1.72
C ASP A 68 -9.47 8.97 1.94
N PRO A 69 -9.94 8.94 3.20
CA PRO A 69 -11.36 8.76 3.49
C PRO A 69 -12.21 9.96 3.06
N SER A 70 -11.62 11.14 2.85
CA SER A 70 -12.37 12.35 2.47
C SER A 70 -12.77 12.36 1.00
N THR A 71 -11.99 11.70 0.16
CA THR A 71 -12.21 11.62 -1.29
C THR A 71 -12.54 10.20 -1.75
N GLY A 72 -12.38 9.20 -0.88
CA GLY A 72 -12.45 7.79 -1.25
C GLY A 72 -11.30 7.37 -2.17
N SER A 73 -10.19 8.11 -2.19
CA SER A 73 -9.07 7.84 -3.09
C SER A 73 -8.11 6.82 -2.49
N PHE A 74 -7.60 5.91 -3.31
CA PHE A 74 -6.59 4.94 -2.93
C PHE A 74 -5.33 5.08 -3.80
N TYR A 75 -4.17 4.89 -3.18
CA TYR A 75 -2.86 4.98 -3.84
C TYR A 75 -1.96 3.83 -3.41
N ALA A 76 -1.26 3.23 -4.37
CA ALA A 76 -0.28 2.17 -4.14
C ALA A 76 1.02 2.52 -4.85
N MET A 77 2.11 2.63 -4.09
CA MET A 77 3.40 3.11 -4.58
C MET A 77 4.54 2.21 -4.13
N LEU A 78 5.53 2.04 -4.99
CA LEU A 78 6.87 1.61 -4.64
C LEU A 78 7.76 2.86 -4.48
N LYS A 79 8.23 3.11 -3.26
CA LYS A 79 9.21 4.15 -2.97
C LYS A 79 10.61 3.58 -3.02
N ILE A 80 11.50 4.24 -3.76
CA ILE A 80 12.92 3.92 -3.81
C ILE A 80 13.70 5.15 -3.32
N GLN A 81 14.31 5.04 -2.14
CA GLN A 81 15.08 6.13 -1.56
C GLN A 81 16.52 6.08 -2.11
N VAL A 82 16.76 6.81 -3.19
CA VAL A 82 18.09 7.07 -3.76
C VAL A 82 18.57 8.44 -3.28
N ILE A 83 19.82 8.54 -2.83
CA ILE A 83 20.46 9.84 -2.54
C ILE A 83 20.62 10.61 -3.87
N PRO A 84 20.34 11.94 -3.92
CA PRO A 84 19.04 12.60 -3.86
C PRO A 84 18.18 12.37 -5.11
N GLY A 85 16.88 12.14 -4.88
CA GLY A 85 15.84 11.90 -5.88
C GLY A 85 15.02 10.70 -5.44
N GLU A 86 14.05 10.91 -4.53
CA GLU A 86 13.08 9.85 -4.21
C GLU A 86 12.30 9.53 -5.49
N GLU A 87 12.42 8.30 -5.99
CA GLU A 87 11.65 7.84 -7.12
C GLU A 87 10.44 7.07 -6.61
N ASP A 88 9.26 7.66 -6.80
CA ASP A 88 7.98 7.07 -6.46
C ASP A 88 7.40 6.42 -7.74
N TRP A 89 7.27 5.09 -7.72
CA TRP A 89 6.68 4.31 -8.80
C TRP A 89 5.24 3.93 -8.48
N ASP A 90 4.32 4.29 -9.38
CA ASP A 90 2.92 3.85 -9.33
C ASP A 90 2.83 2.32 -9.59
N LEU A 91 2.31 1.56 -8.62
CA LEU A 91 2.19 0.11 -8.72
C LEU A 91 1.18 -0.32 -9.79
N ASP A 92 0.12 0.44 -10.06
CA ASP A 92 -0.85 0.12 -11.11
C ASP A 92 -0.23 0.28 -12.49
N ALA A 93 0.62 1.29 -12.67
CA ALA A 93 1.39 1.45 -13.89
C ALA A 93 2.41 0.31 -14.06
N LEU A 94 3.10 -0.08 -12.98
CA LEU A 94 4.05 -1.20 -12.98
C LEU A 94 3.37 -2.52 -13.33
N PHE A 95 2.24 -2.84 -12.68
CA PHE A 95 1.52 -4.10 -12.87
C PHE A 95 0.91 -4.22 -14.25
N ARG A 96 0.38 -3.12 -14.81
CA ARG A 96 -0.10 -3.10 -16.20
C ARG A 96 1.00 -3.45 -17.20
N ARG A 97 2.24 -2.97 -16.98
CA ARG A 97 3.40 -3.34 -17.82
C ARG A 97 3.74 -4.82 -17.71
N LYS A 98 3.55 -5.42 -16.52
CA LYS A 98 3.74 -6.85 -16.27
C LYS A 98 2.54 -7.73 -16.69
N GLY A 99 1.52 -7.15 -17.35
CA GLY A 99 0.36 -7.88 -17.87
C GLY A 99 -0.73 -8.17 -16.84
N PHE A 100 -0.72 -7.47 -15.70
CA PHE A 100 -1.75 -7.60 -14.67
C PHE A 100 -2.71 -6.41 -14.70
N SER A 101 -4.01 -6.70 -14.69
CA SER A 101 -5.05 -5.68 -14.66
C SER A 101 -5.04 -4.97 -13.31
N ALA A 102 -4.82 -3.65 -13.33
CA ALA A 102 -5.02 -2.81 -12.15
C ALA A 102 -6.49 -2.85 -11.72
N PRO A 103 -6.79 -2.72 -10.42
CA PRO A 103 -8.17 -2.77 -9.95
C PRO A 103 -8.87 -1.45 -10.33
N GLU A 104 -10.04 -1.53 -10.96
CA GLU A 104 -10.87 -0.34 -11.21
C GLU A 104 -11.61 0.00 -9.93
N LEU A 105 -10.99 0.81 -9.07
CA LEU A 105 -11.51 1.09 -7.73
C LEU A 105 -12.66 2.12 -7.70
N GLY A 106 -12.80 2.93 -8.76
CA GLY A 106 -13.95 3.79 -9.06
C GLY A 106 -14.54 4.61 -7.88
N ASP A 107 -15.82 4.98 -8.00
CA ASP A 107 -16.59 5.62 -6.91
C ASP A 107 -16.98 4.62 -5.79
N SER A 108 -16.68 3.32 -5.97
CA SER A 108 -17.06 2.24 -5.05
C SER A 108 -16.31 2.25 -3.73
N LEU A 109 -15.13 2.89 -3.67
CA LEU A 109 -14.34 3.04 -2.44
C LEU A 109 -15.06 3.86 -1.36
N ALA A 110 -15.79 4.91 -1.74
CA ALA A 110 -16.47 5.77 -0.78
C ALA A 110 -17.70 5.12 -0.11
N ALA A 111 -18.23 4.03 -0.70
CA ALA A 111 -19.45 3.36 -0.24
C ALA A 111 -19.21 1.98 0.39
N ALA A 112 -17.99 1.44 0.30
CA ALA A 112 -17.70 0.09 0.75
C ALA A 112 -17.04 0.05 2.13
N GLY A 113 -17.45 -0.90 2.97
CA GLY A 113 -16.86 -1.14 4.28
C GLY A 113 -15.57 -1.97 4.24
N GLU A 114 -15.14 -2.45 5.41
CA GLU A 114 -13.93 -3.24 5.68
C GLU A 114 -13.57 -4.30 4.62
N TRP A 115 -14.56 -5.05 4.11
CA TRP A 115 -14.35 -6.10 3.10
C TRP A 115 -13.70 -5.63 1.80
N LEU A 116 -13.84 -4.33 1.46
CA LEU A 116 -13.16 -3.78 0.30
C LEU A 116 -11.65 -3.70 0.51
N PHE A 117 -11.18 -3.32 1.70
CA PHE A 117 -9.75 -3.21 1.95
C PHE A 117 -9.05 -4.56 1.88
N HIS A 118 -9.70 -5.63 2.35
CA HIS A 118 -9.20 -7.00 2.15
C HIS A 118 -9.07 -7.34 0.66
N SER A 119 -10.09 -7.04 -0.13
CA SER A 119 -10.09 -7.31 -1.57
C SER A 119 -8.97 -6.54 -2.29
N ILE A 120 -8.76 -5.28 -1.91
CA ILE A 120 -7.69 -4.43 -2.45
C ILE A 120 -6.32 -4.98 -2.02
N ALA A 121 -6.11 -5.19 -0.73
CA ALA A 121 -4.84 -5.71 -0.22
C ALA A 121 -4.48 -7.05 -0.87
N ARG A 122 -5.44 -7.97 -0.96
CA ARG A 122 -5.27 -9.26 -1.65
C ARG A 122 -4.90 -9.10 -3.12
N HIS A 123 -5.50 -8.14 -3.80
CA HIS A 123 -5.18 -7.84 -5.19
C HIS A 123 -3.72 -7.40 -5.35
N TYR A 124 -3.27 -6.40 -4.58
CA TYR A 124 -1.90 -5.91 -4.65
C TYR A 124 -0.88 -6.95 -4.20
N PHE A 125 -1.09 -7.57 -3.03
CA PHE A 125 -0.16 -8.57 -2.51
C PHE A 125 -0.12 -9.83 -3.37
N GLY A 126 -1.25 -10.27 -3.92
CA GLY A 126 -1.27 -11.37 -4.88
C GLY A 126 -0.52 -11.04 -6.18
N ALA A 127 -0.64 -9.81 -6.68
CA ALA A 127 0.12 -9.36 -7.85
C ALA A 127 1.62 -9.33 -7.57
N ILE A 128 2.02 -8.76 -6.42
CA ILE A 128 3.42 -8.72 -5.98
C ILE A 128 3.95 -10.13 -5.86
N PHE A 129 3.28 -10.98 -5.09
CA PHE A 129 3.71 -12.36 -4.85
C PHE A 129 3.91 -13.14 -6.16
N ARG A 130 3.00 -12.96 -7.13
CA ARG A 130 3.05 -13.70 -8.39
C ARG A 130 4.05 -13.14 -9.40
N PHE A 131 4.13 -11.83 -9.55
CA PHE A 131 4.84 -11.20 -10.68
C PHE A 131 6.09 -10.43 -10.26
N CYS A 132 6.13 -9.93 -9.03
CA CYS A 132 7.22 -9.12 -8.51
C CYS A 132 7.63 -9.55 -7.08
N PRO A 133 7.88 -10.85 -6.79
CA PRO A 133 8.05 -11.33 -5.42
C PRO A 133 9.25 -10.70 -4.69
N ARG A 134 10.21 -10.16 -5.46
CA ARG A 134 11.40 -9.48 -4.96
C ARG A 134 11.32 -7.96 -5.06
N ILE A 135 10.12 -7.37 -5.16
CA ILE A 135 9.94 -5.93 -5.40
C ILE A 135 10.68 -5.03 -4.39
N LEU A 136 10.81 -5.50 -3.15
CA LEU A 136 11.50 -4.82 -2.06
C LEU A 136 13.01 -5.07 -2.02
N GLU A 137 13.54 -5.95 -2.87
CA GLU A 137 14.96 -6.29 -2.91
C GLU A 137 15.75 -5.31 -3.80
N PRO A 138 17.04 -5.05 -3.51
CA PRO A 138 17.82 -4.03 -4.20
C PRO A 138 18.05 -4.35 -5.69
N ASP A 139 17.95 -5.62 -6.09
CA ASP A 139 18.16 -6.10 -7.46
C ASP A 139 16.89 -6.11 -8.31
N PHE A 140 15.72 -5.75 -7.76
CA PHE A 140 14.51 -5.61 -8.55
C PHE A 140 14.51 -4.31 -9.37
N PHE A 141 14.27 -4.40 -10.67
CA PHE A 141 14.17 -3.26 -11.57
C PHE A 141 12.73 -3.08 -12.08
N PRO A 142 12.08 -1.94 -11.81
CA PRO A 142 10.70 -1.67 -12.28
C PRO A 142 10.56 -1.61 -13.81
N GLY A 143 11.66 -1.43 -14.55
CA GLY A 143 11.69 -1.29 -16.00
C GLY A 143 11.86 -2.59 -16.79
N ASP A 144 12.20 -3.70 -16.13
CA ASP A 144 12.31 -5.03 -16.75
C ASP A 144 10.95 -5.71 -16.92
#